data_AF-A0A2G3ACY6-F1
#
_entry.id   AF-A0A2G3ACY6-F1
#
_cell.length_a   1.000
_cell.length_b   1.000
_cell.length_c   1.000
_cell.angle_alpha   90.00
_cell.angle_beta   90.00
_cell.angle_gamma   90.00
#
_symmetry.space_group_name_H-M   'P 1'
#
loop_
_entity.id
_entity.type
_entity.pdbx_description
1 polymer ?
#
loop_
_entity_poly.entity_id
_entity_poly.type
_entity_poly.pdbx_seq_one_letter_code
_entity_poly.pdbx_strand_id
1 'polypeptide(L)'
;MYEHSSLEILLWIGESLGERHLPLEDEEKVFSAITLVLGSLPNKELKNNLLARLVSPCYEAIGKLIDEKQDHSLRHNPASYSQFANAARRGLHRLGTIFSHLSTESSAGSDLDDPLVALLGVFWQMLEKLFQSEHIGNAILSMAACRALSQAIQSSGQHFTSVLPRVLNCLSTNFVSFQSHDYYIRTASVLIEEFGSREEYGHLFVSIFERFSKSTSIMALTSSYICDQEPDLVEAFANFASIFVRCSPKEVLVVSGSILELSFQKAAICCTAMHRGAALTAMSFMSCFLETGLNALVESLAFGSELEGIVGISDSSIDAMVIQVISHSGDGLVSNLMYALLGVSAMSRVHKSATLLQQLAAMCSLSERTTWKAHLCWDSLHGWLHAAIQNLPAEYLKQGEVESLVPLWIKALAAAASDYIESRRNVGGTSDYGHMQGKGGRVLKRLVREFADGHRNSPNFT
;
A
#
# COMPACT_ATOMS: atom_id res chain seq x y z
N MET A 1 -11.90 29.91 31.12
CA MET A 1 -13.37 29.71 31.03
C MET A 1 -13.80 30.26 29.68
N TYR A 2 -14.24 29.40 28.75
CA TYR A 2 -14.86 29.88 27.51
C TYR A 2 -16.23 30.46 27.85
N GLU A 3 -16.54 31.68 27.42
CA GLU A 3 -17.88 32.23 27.54
C GLU A 3 -18.85 31.41 26.70
N HIS A 4 -19.99 31.01 27.26
CA HIS A 4 -20.99 30.18 26.57
C HIS A 4 -21.45 30.79 25.25
N SER A 5 -21.54 32.13 25.19
CA SER A 5 -21.84 32.92 23.98
C SER A 5 -20.83 32.71 22.85
N SER A 6 -19.54 32.53 23.18
CA SER A 6 -18.48 32.34 22.18
C SER A 6 -18.55 30.97 21.53
N LEU A 7 -18.89 29.92 22.30
CA LEU A 7 -19.09 28.57 21.76
C LEU A 7 -20.32 28.49 20.85
N GLU A 8 -21.41 29.18 21.22
CA GLU A 8 -22.60 29.27 20.38
C GLU A 8 -22.33 29.92 19.02
N ILE A 9 -21.52 30.99 18.98
CA ILE A 9 -21.13 31.64 17.73
C ILE A 9 -20.33 30.67 16.84
N LEU A 10 -19.40 29.91 17.43
CA LEU A 10 -18.61 28.92 16.68
C LEU A 10 -19.49 27.81 16.10
N LEU A 11 -20.45 27.31 16.87
CA LEU A 11 -21.39 26.28 16.41
C LEU A 11 -22.28 26.82 15.29
N TRP A 12 -22.79 28.03 15.43
CA TRP A 12 -23.58 28.68 14.39
C TRP A 12 -22.79 28.84 13.08
N ILE A 13 -21.51 29.23 13.16
CA ILE A 13 -20.63 29.27 11.98
C ILE A 13 -20.53 27.87 11.35
N GLY A 14 -20.26 26.84 12.15
CA GLY A 14 -20.16 25.45 11.70
C GLY A 14 -21.42 24.92 11.00
N GLU A 15 -22.57 25.17 11.60
CA GLU A 15 -23.89 24.75 11.11
C GLU A 15 -24.24 25.45 9.78
N SER A 16 -24.02 26.76 9.70
CA SER A 16 -24.35 27.56 8.51
C SER A 16 -23.36 27.40 7.34
N LEU A 17 -22.30 26.61 7.48
CA LEU A 17 -21.34 26.40 6.38
C LEU A 17 -21.97 25.72 5.16
N GLY A 18 -23.04 24.95 5.32
CA GLY A 18 -23.77 24.35 4.19
C GLY A 18 -24.39 25.40 3.25
N GLU A 19 -24.73 26.57 3.77
CA GLU A 19 -25.35 27.68 3.02
C GLU A 19 -24.31 28.62 2.40
N ARG A 20 -23.08 28.57 2.91
CA ARG A 20 -21.96 29.40 2.46
C ARG A 20 -21.17 28.65 1.40
N HIS A 21 -21.03 29.25 0.22
CA HIS A 21 -20.33 28.64 -0.92
C HIS A 21 -18.81 28.75 -0.78
N LEU A 22 -18.24 28.24 0.32
CA LEU A 22 -16.80 28.22 0.52
C LEU A 22 -16.13 27.12 -0.32
N PRO A 23 -14.88 27.33 -0.75
CA PRO A 23 -14.00 26.25 -1.20
C PRO A 23 -13.82 25.20 -0.09
N LEU A 24 -13.64 23.93 -0.48
CA LEU A 24 -13.50 22.81 0.46
C LEU A 24 -12.32 22.99 1.42
N GLU A 25 -11.20 23.53 0.93
CA GLU A 25 -10.00 23.75 1.75
C GLU A 25 -10.25 24.76 2.88
N ASP A 26 -11.03 25.80 2.61
CA ASP A 26 -11.34 26.82 3.61
C ASP A 26 -12.39 26.32 4.60
N GLU A 27 -13.34 25.54 4.11
CA GLU A 27 -14.31 24.83 4.95
C GLU A 27 -13.61 23.84 5.91
N GLU A 28 -12.63 23.09 5.43
CA GLU A 28 -11.80 22.17 6.24
C GLU A 28 -11.02 22.93 7.32
N LYS A 29 -10.44 24.10 7.01
CA LYS A 29 -9.75 24.94 8.02
C LYS A 29 -10.70 25.45 9.10
N VAL A 30 -11.89 25.90 8.72
CA VAL A 30 -12.90 26.38 9.68
C VAL A 30 -13.37 25.23 10.58
N PHE A 31 -13.71 24.07 10.00
CA PHE A 31 -14.10 22.89 10.78
C PHE A 31 -12.98 22.40 11.69
N SER A 32 -11.72 22.43 11.23
CA SER A 32 -10.55 22.10 12.04
C SER A 32 -10.45 23.00 13.26
N ALA A 33 -10.54 24.32 13.08
CA ALA A 33 -10.46 25.29 14.17
C ALA A 33 -11.57 25.10 15.20
N ILE A 34 -12.82 24.91 14.75
CA ILE A 34 -13.96 24.66 15.65
C ILE A 34 -13.73 23.35 16.42
N THR A 35 -13.31 22.28 15.73
CA THR A 35 -13.10 20.97 16.35
C THR A 35 -12.00 21.02 17.41
N LEU A 36 -10.89 21.72 17.16
CA LEU A 36 -9.81 21.88 18.14
C LEU A 36 -10.28 22.62 19.40
N VAL A 37 -11.08 23.70 19.23
CA VAL A 37 -11.66 24.42 20.37
C VAL A 37 -12.58 23.50 21.17
N LEU A 38 -13.50 22.79 20.51
CA LEU A 38 -14.41 21.83 21.18
C LEU A 38 -13.63 20.68 21.84
N GLY A 39 -12.58 20.20 21.21
CA GLY A 39 -11.72 19.11 21.68
C GLY A 39 -11.02 19.44 23.01
N SER A 40 -10.66 20.71 23.19
CA SER A 40 -10.00 21.25 24.40
C SER A 40 -10.93 21.53 25.59
N LEU A 41 -12.24 21.32 25.44
CA LEU A 41 -13.19 21.55 26.53
C LEU A 41 -13.03 20.50 27.64
N PRO A 42 -12.90 20.91 28.91
CA PRO A 42 -12.70 19.97 30.02
C PRO A 42 -13.97 19.20 30.41
N ASN A 43 -15.15 19.75 30.13
CA ASN A 43 -16.43 19.10 30.43
C ASN A 43 -16.80 18.13 29.30
N LYS A 44 -16.70 16.82 29.58
CA LYS A 44 -16.97 15.74 28.62
C LYS A 44 -18.42 15.74 28.12
N GLU A 45 -19.40 15.95 28.99
CA GLU A 45 -20.81 15.99 28.60
C GLU A 45 -21.12 17.15 27.66
N LEU A 46 -20.61 18.35 28.01
CA LEU A 46 -20.73 19.53 27.15
C LEU A 46 -20.03 19.29 25.80
N LYS A 47 -18.80 18.77 25.82
CA LYS A 47 -18.05 18.42 24.60
C LYS A 47 -18.85 17.46 23.71
N ASN A 48 -19.41 16.39 24.27
CA ASN A 48 -20.23 15.40 23.55
C ASN A 48 -21.45 16.05 22.91
N ASN A 49 -22.19 16.88 23.65
CA ASN A 49 -23.37 17.57 23.16
C ASN A 49 -23.04 18.56 22.03
N LEU A 50 -21.96 19.33 22.17
CA LEU A 50 -21.54 20.30 21.15
C LEU A 50 -21.01 19.61 19.89
N LEU A 51 -20.27 18.51 20.04
CA LEU A 51 -19.82 17.70 18.92
C LEU A 51 -21.00 17.07 18.18
N ALA A 52 -21.96 16.46 18.90
CA ALA A 52 -23.18 15.89 18.33
C ALA A 52 -23.97 16.93 17.53
N ARG A 53 -24.08 18.15 18.06
CA ARG A 53 -24.72 19.27 17.37
C ARG A 53 -23.96 19.68 16.10
N LEU A 54 -22.63 19.79 16.16
CA LEU A 54 -21.79 20.15 15.01
C LEU A 54 -21.87 19.13 13.86
N VAL A 55 -21.97 17.84 14.19
CA VAL A 55 -22.02 16.75 13.18
C VAL A 55 -23.41 16.50 12.63
N SER A 56 -24.48 16.91 13.32
CA SER A 56 -25.88 16.66 12.90
C SER A 56 -26.17 17.07 11.45
N PRO A 57 -25.78 18.28 10.98
CA PRO A 57 -26.02 18.68 9.58
C PRO A 57 -25.28 17.78 8.58
N CYS A 58 -24.16 17.18 8.96
CA CYS A 58 -23.40 16.25 8.11
C CYS A 58 -24.15 14.92 7.99
N TYR A 59 -24.65 14.40 9.11
CA TYR A 59 -25.47 13.19 9.13
C TYR A 59 -26.76 13.36 8.34
N GLU A 60 -27.43 14.51 8.46
CA GLU A 60 -28.64 14.82 7.69
C GLU A 60 -28.36 14.90 6.19
N ALA A 61 -27.24 15.51 5.78
CA ALA A 61 -26.87 15.63 4.37
C ALA A 61 -26.65 14.26 3.71
N ILE A 62 -26.00 13.33 4.42
CA ILE A 62 -25.78 11.97 3.91
C ILE A 62 -27.06 11.15 4.02
N GLY A 63 -27.82 11.31 5.11
CA GLY A 63 -29.12 10.69 5.34
C GLY A 63 -30.13 10.96 4.22
N LYS A 64 -30.19 12.22 3.74
CA LYS A 64 -31.05 12.61 2.61
C LYS A 64 -30.70 11.87 1.31
N LEU A 65 -29.43 11.50 1.11
CA LEU A 65 -28.99 10.77 -0.07
C LEU A 65 -29.37 9.28 0.00
N ILE A 66 -29.30 8.67 1.19
CA ILE A 66 -29.53 7.23 1.39
C ILE A 66 -30.97 6.88 1.81
N ASP A 67 -31.89 7.84 1.87
CA ASP A 67 -33.29 7.61 2.22
C ASP A 67 -34.03 6.91 1.06
N GLU A 68 -34.48 5.67 1.30
CA GLU A 68 -35.15 4.80 0.33
C GLU A 68 -36.37 5.47 -0.33
N LYS A 69 -37.03 6.41 0.35
CA LYS A 69 -38.18 7.14 -0.20
C LYS A 69 -37.79 8.13 -1.29
N GLN A 70 -36.56 8.63 -1.27
CA GLN A 70 -36.06 9.63 -2.23
C GLN A 70 -35.34 9.00 -3.43
N ASP A 71 -34.83 7.77 -3.31
CA ASP A 71 -34.09 7.08 -4.38
C ASP A 71 -34.85 7.03 -5.71
N HIS A 72 -36.14 6.74 -5.68
CA HIS A 72 -36.98 6.71 -6.88
C HIS A 72 -37.12 8.10 -7.54
N SER A 73 -37.15 9.18 -6.75
CA SER A 73 -37.28 10.55 -7.26
C SER A 73 -35.96 11.11 -7.81
N LEU A 74 -34.83 10.76 -7.17
CA LEU A 74 -33.49 11.22 -7.55
C LEU A 74 -33.04 10.62 -8.89
N ARG A 75 -33.43 9.38 -9.17
CA ARG A 75 -33.20 8.73 -10.48
C ARG A 75 -33.80 9.49 -11.66
N HIS A 76 -34.83 10.31 -11.42
CA HIS A 76 -35.51 11.07 -12.47
C HIS A 76 -35.09 12.56 -12.54
N ASN A 77 -34.25 13.05 -11.62
CA ASN A 77 -33.79 14.44 -11.63
C ASN A 77 -32.27 14.57 -11.34
N PRO A 78 -31.43 14.64 -12.39
CA PRO A 78 -29.98 14.75 -12.26
C PRO A 78 -29.51 15.98 -11.48
N ALA A 79 -30.23 17.11 -11.55
CA ALA A 79 -29.85 18.34 -10.87
C ALA A 79 -30.01 18.21 -9.35
N SER A 80 -31.14 17.65 -8.91
CA SER A 80 -31.36 17.36 -7.49
C SER A 80 -30.36 16.33 -6.97
N TYR A 81 -30.11 15.25 -7.72
CA TYR A 81 -29.10 14.26 -7.35
C TYR A 81 -27.71 14.86 -7.13
N SER A 82 -27.24 15.70 -8.06
CA SER A 82 -25.95 16.38 -7.94
C SER A 82 -25.85 17.25 -6.68
N GLN A 83 -26.94 17.95 -6.32
CA GLN A 83 -27.00 18.74 -5.10
C GLN A 83 -26.88 17.87 -3.84
N PHE A 84 -27.64 16.78 -3.75
CA PHE A 84 -27.57 15.87 -2.60
C PHE A 84 -26.23 15.15 -2.50
N ALA A 85 -25.70 14.66 -3.62
CA ALA A 85 -24.38 14.03 -3.68
C ALA A 85 -23.28 15.01 -3.23
N ASN A 86 -23.32 16.26 -3.67
CA ASN A 86 -22.34 17.26 -3.26
C ASN A 86 -22.48 17.64 -1.77
N ALA A 87 -23.71 17.72 -1.26
CA ALA A 87 -23.94 17.96 0.17
C ALA A 87 -23.43 16.80 1.04
N ALA A 88 -23.72 15.55 0.66
CA ALA A 88 -23.21 14.35 1.32
C ALA A 88 -21.68 14.30 1.28
N ARG A 89 -21.08 14.58 0.12
CA ARG A 89 -19.62 14.67 -0.05
C ARG A 89 -18.99 15.68 0.91
N ARG A 90 -19.56 16.89 1.02
CA ARG A 90 -19.10 17.91 1.99
C ARG A 90 -19.27 17.43 3.43
N GLY A 91 -20.40 16.80 3.75
CA GLY A 91 -20.65 16.17 5.05
C GLY A 91 -19.58 15.15 5.42
N LEU A 92 -19.20 14.27 4.49
CA LEU A 92 -18.13 13.28 4.68
C LEU A 92 -16.77 13.95 4.92
N HIS A 93 -16.42 14.99 4.15
CA HIS A 93 -15.18 15.74 4.39
C HIS A 93 -15.13 16.33 5.80
N ARG A 94 -16.21 17.00 6.24
CA ARG A 94 -16.31 17.58 7.58
C ARG A 94 -16.16 16.53 8.67
N LEU A 95 -16.82 15.38 8.52
CA LEU A 95 -16.70 14.25 9.47
C LEU A 95 -15.27 13.74 9.54
N GLY A 96 -14.61 13.55 8.39
CA GLY A 96 -13.19 13.17 8.35
C GLY A 96 -12.29 14.18 9.07
N THR A 97 -12.50 15.48 8.86
CA THR A 97 -11.78 16.54 9.56
C THR A 97 -12.01 16.51 11.07
N ILE A 98 -13.24 16.19 11.52
CA ILE A 98 -13.53 16.08 12.95
C ILE A 98 -12.73 14.94 13.55
N PHE A 99 -12.74 13.77 12.93
CA PHE A 99 -11.94 12.63 13.39
C PHE A 99 -10.44 12.95 13.44
N SER A 100 -9.89 13.62 12.44
CA SER A 100 -8.44 13.93 12.41
C SER A 100 -7.97 14.79 13.59
N HIS A 101 -8.86 15.55 14.23
CA HIS A 101 -8.53 16.44 15.35
C HIS A 101 -9.02 15.93 16.72
N LEU A 102 -9.87 14.90 16.77
CA LEU A 102 -10.40 14.33 18.01
C LEU A 102 -9.55 13.19 18.60
N SER A 103 -8.35 12.95 18.07
CA SER A 103 -7.43 11.87 18.44
C SER A 103 -7.41 11.59 19.95
N THR A 104 -7.59 10.32 20.33
CA THR A 104 -7.49 9.87 21.72
C THR A 104 -6.07 10.12 22.25
N GLU A 105 -5.92 11.00 23.25
CA GLU A 105 -4.72 10.97 24.08
C GLU A 105 -4.66 9.59 24.73
N SER A 106 -3.54 8.88 24.52
CA SER A 106 -3.26 7.53 25.02
C SER A 106 -3.28 7.49 26.55
N SER A 107 -4.47 7.52 27.15
CA SER A 107 -4.69 7.16 28.54
C SER A 107 -5.16 5.71 28.53
N ALA A 108 -4.43 4.84 29.23
CA ALA A 108 -4.72 3.41 29.35
C ALA A 108 -6.03 3.09 30.12
N GLY A 109 -6.95 4.04 30.22
CA GLY A 109 -8.25 3.89 30.86
C GLY A 109 -9.33 3.59 29.83
N SER A 110 -10.02 2.47 30.02
CA SER A 110 -11.24 2.11 29.30
C SER A 110 -12.41 3.01 29.74
N ASP A 111 -12.44 4.25 29.27
CA ASP A 111 -13.59 5.12 29.49
C ASP A 111 -14.64 4.81 28.41
N LEU A 112 -15.68 4.06 28.78
CA LEU A 112 -16.85 3.78 27.95
C LEU A 112 -17.61 5.05 27.53
N ASP A 113 -17.31 6.19 28.17
CA ASP A 113 -17.89 7.52 27.92
C ASP A 113 -17.07 8.37 26.93
N ASP A 114 -16.12 7.78 26.19
CA ASP A 114 -15.35 8.54 25.20
C ASP A 114 -16.26 9.06 24.07
N PRO A 115 -16.37 10.39 23.86
CA PRO A 115 -17.07 11.01 22.71
C PRO A 115 -16.82 10.31 21.38
N LEU A 116 -15.58 9.85 21.18
CA LEU A 116 -15.12 9.29 19.93
C LEU A 116 -15.77 7.92 19.65
N VAL A 117 -16.01 7.10 20.68
CA VAL A 117 -16.66 5.79 20.53
C VAL A 117 -18.11 5.97 20.06
N ALA A 118 -18.86 6.87 20.70
CA ALA A 118 -20.24 7.15 20.32
C ALA A 118 -20.31 7.74 18.90
N LEU A 119 -19.43 8.69 18.58
CA LEU A 119 -19.34 9.30 17.25
C LEU A 119 -19.00 8.26 16.18
N LEU A 120 -18.02 7.38 16.44
CA LEU A 120 -17.62 6.31 15.54
C LEU A 120 -18.77 5.34 15.29
N GLY A 121 -19.53 4.96 16.32
CA GLY A 121 -20.69 4.09 16.18
C GLY A 121 -21.75 4.65 15.24
N VAL A 122 -22.13 5.92 15.41
CA VAL A 122 -23.12 6.59 14.54
C VAL A 122 -22.55 6.81 13.13
N PHE A 123 -21.28 7.22 13.04
CA PHE A 123 -20.58 7.38 11.77
C PHE A 123 -20.56 6.08 10.96
N TRP A 124 -20.16 4.97 11.56
CA TRP A 124 -20.08 3.68 10.87
C TRP A 124 -21.45 3.23 10.35
N GLN A 125 -22.51 3.30 11.17
CA GLN A 125 -23.85 2.90 10.73
C GLN A 125 -24.32 3.66 9.49
N MET A 126 -24.01 4.95 9.40
CA MET A 126 -24.36 5.77 8.25
C MET A 126 -23.46 5.48 7.04
N LEU A 127 -22.15 5.33 7.26
CA LEU A 127 -21.20 5.02 6.21
C LEU A 127 -21.46 3.63 5.59
N GLU A 128 -21.82 2.65 6.41
CA GLU A 128 -22.16 1.31 5.96
C GLU A 128 -23.39 1.30 5.05
N LYS A 129 -24.44 2.04 5.41
CA LYS A 129 -25.61 2.22 4.53
C LYS A 129 -25.23 2.88 3.22
N LEU A 130 -24.35 3.88 3.24
CA LEU A 130 -23.84 4.52 2.03
C LEU A 130 -23.06 3.51 1.16
N PHE A 131 -22.17 2.72 1.75
CA PHE A 131 -21.42 1.67 1.04
C PHE A 131 -22.29 0.53 0.50
N GLN A 132 -23.50 0.34 1.03
CA GLN A 132 -24.47 -0.63 0.53
C GLN A 132 -25.40 -0.05 -0.55
N SER A 133 -25.40 1.27 -0.73
CA SER A 133 -26.24 1.97 -1.70
C SER A 133 -25.61 2.02 -3.10
N GLU A 134 -26.44 2.18 -4.14
CA GLU A 134 -25.95 2.38 -5.52
C GLU A 134 -25.18 3.69 -5.70
N HIS A 135 -25.38 4.68 -4.82
CA HIS A 135 -24.73 5.99 -4.87
C HIS A 135 -23.21 5.91 -4.77
N ILE A 136 -22.71 4.84 -4.16
CA ILE A 136 -21.27 4.60 -4.04
C ILE A 136 -20.61 4.34 -5.40
N GLY A 137 -21.37 4.03 -6.45
CA GLY A 137 -20.84 4.04 -7.82
C GLY A 137 -20.29 5.39 -8.27
N ASN A 138 -20.61 6.49 -7.59
CA ASN A 138 -19.99 7.78 -7.83
C ASN A 138 -18.59 7.83 -7.19
N ALA A 139 -17.56 7.94 -8.05
CA ALA A 139 -16.17 7.97 -7.64
C ALA A 139 -15.82 9.07 -6.61
N ILE A 140 -16.42 10.25 -6.76
CA ILE A 140 -16.16 11.40 -5.87
C ILE A 140 -16.74 11.13 -4.48
N LEU A 141 -17.93 10.52 -4.40
CA LEU A 141 -18.53 10.13 -3.13
C LEU A 141 -17.75 9.02 -2.45
N SER A 142 -17.37 7.98 -3.20
CA SER A 142 -16.54 6.90 -2.67
C SER A 142 -15.21 7.40 -2.13
N MET A 143 -14.55 8.31 -2.84
CA MET A 143 -13.30 8.93 -2.40
C MET A 143 -13.49 9.71 -1.09
N ALA A 144 -14.56 10.50 -0.98
CA ALA A 144 -14.85 11.25 0.24
C ALA A 144 -15.18 10.31 1.43
N ALA A 145 -15.94 9.25 1.19
CA ALA A 145 -16.27 8.22 2.18
C ALA A 145 -15.02 7.50 2.69
N CYS A 146 -14.16 7.05 1.77
CA CYS A 146 -12.88 6.40 2.07
C CYS A 146 -11.91 7.33 2.81
N ARG A 147 -11.84 8.61 2.44
CA ARG A 147 -11.03 9.62 3.14
C ARG A 147 -11.53 9.82 4.57
N ALA A 148 -12.83 10.00 4.77
CA ALA A 148 -13.42 10.17 6.10
C ALA A 148 -13.17 8.94 6.98
N LEU A 149 -13.33 7.74 6.41
CA LEU A 149 -13.04 6.48 7.08
C LEU A 149 -11.57 6.34 7.47
N SER A 150 -10.63 6.70 6.58
CA SER A 150 -9.20 6.67 6.87
C SER A 150 -8.83 7.55 8.06
N GLN A 151 -9.42 8.76 8.16
CA GLN A 151 -9.22 9.64 9.31
C GLN A 151 -9.84 9.07 10.59
N ALA A 152 -11.02 8.46 10.50
CA ALA A 152 -11.64 7.76 11.63
C ALA A 152 -10.76 6.61 12.12
N ILE A 153 -10.18 5.80 11.23
CA ILE A 153 -9.28 4.69 11.59
C ILE A 153 -8.08 5.20 12.39
N GLN A 154 -7.37 6.19 11.87
CA GLN A 154 -6.15 6.73 12.47
C GLN A 154 -6.39 7.42 13.82
N SER A 155 -7.58 8.00 14.03
CA SER A 155 -7.91 8.71 15.27
C SER A 155 -8.52 7.83 16.35
N SER A 156 -9.11 6.68 15.98
CA SER A 156 -9.89 5.85 16.90
C SER A 156 -9.08 4.79 17.63
N GLY A 157 -7.88 4.45 17.13
CA GLY A 157 -7.02 3.42 17.71
C GLY A 157 -7.79 2.14 18.06
N GLN A 158 -7.67 1.70 19.31
CA GLN A 158 -8.33 0.49 19.83
C GLN A 158 -9.84 0.48 19.66
N HIS A 159 -10.51 1.63 19.71
CA HIS A 159 -11.98 1.70 19.65
C HIS A 159 -12.55 1.25 18.29
N PHE A 160 -11.74 1.30 17.24
CA PHE A 160 -12.13 0.87 15.90
C PHE A 160 -12.24 -0.65 15.73
N THR A 161 -11.60 -1.43 16.61
CA THR A 161 -11.55 -2.90 16.52
C THR A 161 -12.93 -3.57 16.42
N SER A 162 -13.95 -3.00 17.06
CA SER A 162 -15.33 -3.51 17.04
C SER A 162 -15.99 -3.48 15.65
N VAL A 163 -15.61 -2.54 14.79
CA VAL A 163 -16.16 -2.37 13.43
C VAL A 163 -15.23 -2.91 12.33
N LEU A 164 -13.97 -3.19 12.67
CA LEU A 164 -12.93 -3.62 11.74
C LEU A 164 -13.35 -4.74 10.77
N PRO A 165 -13.95 -5.87 11.21
CA PRO A 165 -14.31 -6.95 10.28
C PRO A 165 -15.35 -6.52 9.23
N ARG A 166 -16.31 -5.68 9.63
CA ARG A 166 -17.36 -5.18 8.73
C ARG A 166 -16.78 -4.19 7.73
N VAL A 167 -15.88 -3.32 8.18
CA VAL A 167 -15.17 -2.36 7.34
C VAL A 167 -14.37 -3.08 6.25
N LEU A 168 -13.54 -4.06 6.63
CA LEU A 168 -12.74 -4.83 5.67
C LEU A 168 -13.64 -5.56 4.65
N ASN A 169 -14.74 -6.15 5.10
CA ASN A 169 -15.71 -6.77 4.22
C ASN A 169 -16.30 -5.75 3.22
N CYS A 170 -16.79 -4.60 3.70
CA CYS A 170 -17.33 -3.53 2.86
C CYS A 170 -16.33 -3.02 1.82
N LEU A 171 -15.09 -2.74 2.21
CA LEU A 171 -14.03 -2.27 1.29
C LEU A 171 -13.77 -3.30 0.18
N SER A 172 -13.63 -4.57 0.55
CA SER A 172 -13.38 -5.65 -0.42
C SER A 172 -14.55 -5.85 -1.38
N THR A 173 -15.79 -5.87 -0.90
CA THR A 173 -16.99 -6.03 -1.73
C THR A 173 -17.17 -4.85 -2.68
N ASN A 174 -17.01 -3.63 -2.18
CA ASN A 174 -17.17 -2.43 -3.02
C ASN A 174 -16.08 -2.32 -4.08
N PHE A 175 -14.83 -2.68 -3.77
CA PHE A 175 -13.78 -2.72 -4.78
C PHE A 175 -14.09 -3.73 -5.89
N VAL A 176 -14.59 -4.92 -5.55
CA VAL A 176 -14.99 -5.93 -6.55
C VAL A 176 -16.09 -5.40 -7.48
N SER A 177 -17.04 -4.61 -6.95
CA SER A 177 -18.10 -3.96 -7.73
C SER A 177 -17.62 -2.76 -8.56
N PHE A 178 -16.67 -1.98 -8.04
CA PHE A 178 -16.19 -0.73 -8.63
C PHE A 178 -14.66 -0.74 -8.72
N GLN A 179 -14.13 -1.48 -9.70
CA GLN A 179 -12.70 -1.82 -9.70
C GLN A 179 -11.74 -0.71 -10.13
N SER A 180 -12.26 0.39 -10.68
CA SER A 180 -11.51 1.63 -10.93
C SER A 180 -11.39 2.52 -9.69
N HIS A 181 -12.04 2.15 -8.58
CA HIS A 181 -12.08 2.92 -7.34
C HIS A 181 -10.93 2.51 -6.42
N ASP A 182 -9.71 2.96 -6.71
CA ASP A 182 -8.49 2.56 -6.01
C ASP A 182 -8.45 2.98 -4.51
N TYR A 183 -9.28 3.95 -4.11
CA TYR A 183 -9.38 4.44 -2.73
C TYR A 183 -9.86 3.39 -1.73
N TYR A 184 -10.52 2.30 -2.17
CA TYR A 184 -10.82 1.17 -1.30
C TYR A 184 -9.54 0.44 -0.86
N ILE A 185 -8.61 0.22 -1.80
CA ILE A 185 -7.30 -0.38 -1.52
C ILE A 185 -6.47 0.57 -0.65
N ARG A 186 -6.48 1.88 -0.95
CA ARG A 186 -5.76 2.88 -0.12
C ARG A 186 -6.29 2.92 1.32
N THR A 187 -7.60 2.85 1.51
CA THR A 187 -8.21 2.81 2.86
C THR A 187 -7.87 1.52 3.60
N ALA A 188 -7.87 0.38 2.90
CA ALA A 188 -7.42 -0.88 3.47
C ALA A 188 -5.93 -0.86 3.87
N SER A 189 -5.11 -0.09 3.15
CA SER A 189 -3.70 0.12 3.51
C SER A 189 -3.57 0.81 4.86
N VAL A 190 -4.37 1.87 5.09
CA VAL A 190 -4.41 2.58 6.39
C VAL A 190 -4.84 1.63 7.53
N LEU A 191 -5.81 0.74 7.27
CA LEU A 191 -6.23 -0.26 8.26
C LEU A 191 -5.11 -1.23 8.64
N ILE A 192 -4.35 -1.71 7.66
CA ILE A 192 -3.24 -2.64 7.91
C ILE A 192 -2.06 -1.92 8.55
N GLU A 193 -1.81 -0.66 8.21
CA GLU A 193 -0.77 0.12 8.88
C GLU A 193 -1.08 0.27 10.38
N GLU A 194 -2.36 0.44 10.74
CA GLU A 194 -2.78 0.66 12.13
C GLU A 194 -2.98 -0.63 12.94
N PHE A 195 -3.53 -1.68 12.32
CA PHE A 195 -3.92 -2.92 13.01
C PHE A 195 -3.16 -4.16 12.53
N GLY A 196 -2.32 -4.03 11.51
CA GLY A 196 -1.64 -5.16 10.84
C GLY A 196 -0.84 -6.04 11.79
N SER A 197 -0.20 -5.44 12.79
CA SER A 197 0.63 -6.13 13.78
C SER A 197 -0.15 -7.05 14.74
N ARG A 198 -1.48 -7.02 14.69
CA ARG A 198 -2.33 -7.82 15.58
C ARG A 198 -2.67 -9.16 14.94
N GLU A 199 -2.05 -10.20 15.47
CA GLU A 199 -2.24 -11.59 15.02
C GLU A 199 -3.70 -12.04 15.02
N GLU A 200 -4.50 -11.59 15.98
CA GLU A 200 -5.93 -11.91 16.11
C GLU A 200 -6.76 -11.56 14.86
N TYR A 201 -6.36 -10.51 14.12
CA TYR A 201 -7.03 -10.07 12.89
C TYR A 201 -6.34 -10.56 11.62
N GLY A 202 -5.26 -11.33 11.72
CA GLY A 202 -4.45 -11.78 10.59
C GLY A 202 -5.27 -12.42 9.47
N HIS A 203 -6.21 -13.31 9.81
CA HIS A 203 -7.08 -13.97 8.84
C HIS A 203 -7.96 -12.99 8.03
N LEU A 204 -8.37 -11.85 8.62
CA LEU A 204 -9.13 -10.82 7.93
C LEU A 204 -8.24 -10.08 6.92
N PHE A 205 -6.99 -9.80 7.28
CA PHE A 205 -6.02 -9.16 6.39
C PHE A 205 -5.64 -10.07 5.21
N VAL A 206 -5.46 -11.38 5.46
CA VAL A 206 -5.26 -12.35 4.38
C VAL A 206 -6.48 -12.36 3.45
N SER A 207 -7.69 -12.40 4.00
CA SER A 207 -8.92 -12.46 3.19
C SER A 207 -9.13 -11.22 2.31
N ILE A 208 -8.88 -10.01 2.82
CA ILE A 208 -8.99 -8.80 2.00
C ILE A 208 -7.90 -8.75 0.91
N PHE A 209 -6.67 -9.15 1.23
CA PHE A 209 -5.60 -9.21 0.23
C PHE A 209 -5.95 -10.21 -0.87
N GLU A 210 -6.44 -11.39 -0.50
CA GLU A 210 -6.89 -12.40 -1.45
C GLU A 210 -7.99 -11.87 -2.38
N ARG A 211 -9.00 -11.17 -1.83
CA ARG A 211 -10.10 -10.59 -2.61
C ARG A 211 -9.62 -9.50 -3.58
N PHE A 212 -8.71 -8.63 -3.13
CA PHE A 212 -8.12 -7.62 -4.01
C PHE A 212 -7.27 -8.26 -5.12
N SER A 213 -6.38 -9.18 -4.77
CA SER A 213 -5.48 -9.84 -5.73
C SER A 213 -6.24 -10.66 -6.78
N LYS A 214 -7.41 -11.21 -6.44
CA LYS A 214 -8.28 -11.96 -7.36
C LYS A 214 -9.29 -11.10 -8.11
N SER A 215 -9.31 -9.78 -7.92
CA SER A 215 -10.21 -8.91 -8.67
C SER A 215 -9.87 -8.92 -10.17
N THR A 216 -10.85 -8.67 -11.03
CA THR A 216 -10.61 -8.72 -12.48
C THR A 216 -9.62 -7.66 -12.95
N SER A 217 -9.58 -6.48 -12.32
CA SER A 217 -8.69 -5.37 -12.66
C SER A 217 -7.24 -5.67 -12.30
N ILE A 218 -6.99 -6.22 -11.11
CA ILE A 218 -5.65 -6.64 -10.70
C ILE A 218 -5.18 -7.84 -11.52
N MET A 219 -6.05 -8.81 -11.77
CA MET A 219 -5.74 -9.95 -12.62
C MET A 219 -5.46 -9.55 -14.08
N ALA A 220 -6.08 -8.46 -14.58
CA ALA A 220 -5.85 -7.92 -15.90
C ALA A 220 -4.49 -7.21 -16.07
N LEU A 221 -3.77 -6.89 -15.00
CA LEU A 221 -2.41 -6.30 -15.06
C LEU A 221 -1.39 -7.33 -15.57
N THR A 222 -1.43 -7.66 -16.85
CA THR A 222 -0.60 -8.70 -17.48
C THR A 222 0.40 -8.13 -18.50
N SER A 223 0.36 -6.83 -18.75
CA SER A 223 1.28 -6.15 -19.67
C SER A 223 1.50 -4.69 -19.26
N SER A 224 2.60 -4.11 -19.73
CA SER A 224 2.90 -2.69 -19.56
C SER A 224 1.74 -1.80 -20.00
N TYR A 225 1.13 -2.11 -21.15
CA TYR A 225 0.05 -1.31 -21.73
C TYR A 225 -1.15 -1.19 -20.79
N ILE A 226 -1.57 -2.29 -20.16
CA ILE A 226 -2.70 -2.27 -19.23
C ILE A 226 -2.34 -1.51 -17.95
N CYS A 227 -1.10 -1.67 -17.47
CA CYS A 227 -0.61 -0.90 -16.33
C CYS A 227 -0.64 0.61 -16.59
N ASP A 228 -0.36 1.03 -17.82
CA ASP A 228 -0.38 2.43 -18.24
C ASP A 228 -1.80 3.01 -18.40
N GLN A 229 -2.83 2.17 -18.54
CA GLN A 229 -4.24 2.62 -18.53
C GLN A 229 -4.76 2.87 -17.11
N GLU A 230 -4.22 2.18 -16.10
CA GLU A 230 -4.70 2.21 -14.71
C GLU A 230 -3.54 2.47 -13.71
N PRO A 231 -2.75 3.55 -13.86
CA PRO A 231 -1.56 3.78 -13.04
C PRO A 231 -1.88 3.97 -11.56
N ASP A 232 -3.00 4.65 -11.24
CA ASP A 232 -3.44 4.87 -9.85
C ASP A 232 -3.77 3.56 -9.13
N LEU A 233 -4.34 2.58 -9.85
CA LEU A 233 -4.63 1.26 -9.32
C LEU A 233 -3.35 0.48 -9.04
N VAL A 234 -2.39 0.53 -9.96
CA VAL A 234 -1.06 -0.09 -9.77
C VAL A 234 -0.37 0.48 -8.54
N GLU A 235 -0.39 1.81 -8.37
CA GLU A 235 0.20 2.48 -7.21
C GLU A 235 -0.50 2.08 -5.91
N ALA A 236 -1.83 2.10 -5.90
CA ALA A 236 -2.60 1.71 -4.72
C ALA A 236 -2.32 0.25 -4.31
N PHE A 237 -2.34 -0.68 -5.25
CA PHE A 237 -2.13 -2.11 -4.98
C PHE A 237 -0.70 -2.44 -4.56
N ALA A 238 0.31 -1.89 -5.24
CA ALA A 238 1.70 -2.11 -4.85
C ALA A 238 2.03 -1.48 -3.48
N ASN A 239 1.46 -0.31 -3.17
CA ASN A 239 1.61 0.30 -1.85
C ASN A 239 0.93 -0.54 -0.76
N PHE A 240 -0.31 -1.01 -1.01
CA PHE A 240 -1.02 -1.92 -0.12
C PHE A 240 -0.20 -3.18 0.17
N ALA A 241 0.34 -3.83 -0.86
CA ALA A 241 1.14 -5.03 -0.69
C ALA A 241 2.44 -4.76 0.09
N SER A 242 3.06 -3.59 -0.09
CA SER A 242 4.24 -3.17 0.70
C SER A 242 3.90 -2.99 2.17
N ILE A 243 2.78 -2.33 2.47
CA ILE A 243 2.30 -2.12 3.84
C ILE A 243 1.93 -3.46 4.47
N PHE A 244 1.27 -4.35 3.74
CA PHE A 244 0.98 -5.71 4.20
C PHE A 244 2.25 -6.47 4.60
N VAL A 245 3.28 -6.46 3.75
CA VAL A 245 4.56 -7.12 4.04
C VAL A 245 5.24 -6.54 5.28
N ARG A 246 5.22 -5.21 5.44
CA ARG A 246 5.90 -4.50 6.53
C ARG A 246 5.19 -4.62 7.88
N CYS A 247 3.86 -4.63 7.88
CA CYS A 247 3.05 -4.49 9.09
C CYS A 247 2.50 -5.82 9.62
N SER A 248 2.44 -6.88 8.81
CA SER A 248 1.84 -8.15 9.22
C SER A 248 2.81 -9.03 10.02
N PRO A 249 2.31 -9.80 11.02
CA PRO A 249 3.07 -10.81 11.75
C PRO A 249 3.66 -11.88 10.83
N LYS A 250 4.71 -12.55 11.31
CA LYS A 250 5.46 -13.54 10.51
C LYS A 250 4.56 -14.67 10.02
N GLU A 251 3.67 -15.13 10.87
CA GLU A 251 2.70 -16.21 10.63
C GLU A 251 1.71 -15.83 9.52
N VAL A 252 1.26 -14.57 9.51
CA VAL A 252 0.33 -14.02 8.50
C VAL A 252 1.01 -13.95 7.13
N LEU A 253 2.28 -13.54 7.09
CA LEU A 253 3.07 -13.51 5.86
C LEU A 253 3.27 -14.90 5.26
N VAL A 254 3.59 -15.90 6.09
CA VAL A 254 3.80 -17.29 5.66
C VAL A 254 2.54 -17.85 5.00
N VAL A 255 1.37 -17.66 5.62
CA VAL A 255 0.08 -18.15 5.06
C VAL A 255 -0.30 -17.40 3.78
N SER A 256 0.24 -16.20 3.56
CA SER A 256 -0.03 -15.37 2.38
C SER A 256 0.88 -15.66 1.19
N GLY A 257 1.73 -16.70 1.24
CA GLY A 257 2.75 -16.98 0.22
C GLY A 257 2.24 -16.99 -1.22
N SER A 258 1.11 -17.65 -1.50
CA SER A 258 0.53 -17.71 -2.85
C SER A 258 0.00 -16.36 -3.35
N ILE A 259 -0.56 -15.55 -2.45
CA ILE A 259 -1.07 -14.19 -2.75
C ILE A 259 0.10 -13.25 -2.99
N LEU A 260 1.17 -13.38 -2.18
CA LEU A 260 2.41 -12.63 -2.33
C LEU A 260 3.14 -13.00 -3.63
N GLU A 261 3.15 -14.28 -4.01
CA GLU A 261 3.71 -14.73 -5.29
C GLU A 261 3.03 -14.05 -6.47
N LEU A 262 1.70 -14.13 -6.52
CA LEU A 262 0.91 -13.47 -7.56
C LEU A 262 1.18 -11.96 -7.58
N SER A 263 1.15 -11.31 -6.41
CA SER A 263 1.38 -9.87 -6.29
C SER A 263 2.79 -9.48 -6.75
N PHE A 264 3.80 -10.30 -6.44
CA PHE A 264 5.18 -10.09 -6.84
C PHE A 264 5.35 -10.19 -8.36
N GLN A 265 4.72 -11.18 -9.00
CA GLN A 265 4.69 -11.32 -10.45
C GLN A 265 3.99 -10.12 -11.13
N LYS A 266 2.86 -9.66 -10.57
CA LYS A 266 2.18 -8.45 -11.04
C LYS A 266 3.06 -7.22 -10.93
N ALA A 267 3.75 -7.05 -9.81
CA ALA A 267 4.67 -5.93 -9.62
C ALA A 267 5.88 -5.96 -10.57
N ALA A 268 6.39 -7.15 -10.90
CA ALA A 268 7.42 -7.31 -11.92
C ALA A 268 6.93 -6.81 -13.29
N ILE A 269 5.71 -7.17 -13.69
CA ILE A 269 5.11 -6.65 -14.93
C ILE A 269 4.91 -5.13 -14.85
N CYS A 270 4.33 -4.62 -13.75
CA CYS A 270 4.07 -3.20 -13.58
C CYS A 270 5.35 -2.34 -13.60
N CYS A 271 6.52 -2.90 -13.30
CA CYS A 271 7.77 -2.15 -13.34
C CYS A 271 8.20 -1.75 -14.76
N THR A 272 7.60 -2.37 -15.79
CA THR A 272 7.83 -1.99 -17.20
C THR A 272 6.97 -0.81 -17.65
N ALA A 273 5.88 -0.47 -16.93
CA ALA A 273 4.95 0.61 -17.25
C ALA A 273 5.68 1.93 -17.60
N MET A 274 5.17 2.67 -18.59
CA MET A 274 5.68 4.01 -18.93
C MET A 274 5.41 5.01 -17.80
N HIS A 275 4.31 4.84 -17.06
CA HIS A 275 3.98 5.68 -15.92
C HIS A 275 5.01 5.53 -14.79
N ARG A 276 5.76 6.61 -14.53
CA ARG A 276 6.89 6.59 -13.59
C ARG A 276 6.49 6.24 -12.16
N GLY A 277 5.35 6.76 -11.68
CA GLY A 277 4.87 6.50 -10.31
C GLY A 277 4.60 5.02 -10.09
N ALA A 278 3.58 4.50 -10.78
CA ALA A 278 3.27 3.07 -10.93
C ALA A 278 4.50 2.14 -10.99
N ALA A 279 5.43 2.37 -11.93
CA ALA A 279 6.62 1.53 -12.06
C ALA A 279 7.52 1.56 -10.81
N LEU A 280 7.78 2.73 -10.25
CA LEU A 280 8.64 2.88 -9.06
C LEU A 280 7.97 2.36 -7.78
N THR A 281 6.65 2.48 -7.66
CA THR A 281 5.89 1.92 -6.53
C THR A 281 5.92 0.39 -6.59
N ALA A 282 5.72 -0.21 -7.77
CA ALA A 282 5.86 -1.64 -7.98
C ALA A 282 7.27 -2.17 -7.65
N MET A 283 8.32 -1.46 -8.09
CA MET A 283 9.71 -1.79 -7.72
C MET A 283 9.97 -1.64 -6.21
N SER A 284 9.31 -0.70 -5.55
CA SER A 284 9.46 -0.50 -4.11
C SER A 284 8.80 -1.62 -3.32
N PHE A 285 7.65 -2.13 -3.78
CA PHE A 285 7.05 -3.34 -3.22
C PHE A 285 7.96 -4.56 -3.37
N MET A 286 8.48 -4.83 -4.58
CA MET A 286 9.40 -5.95 -4.78
C MET A 286 10.63 -5.84 -3.87
N SER A 287 11.17 -4.63 -3.71
CA SER A 287 12.33 -4.39 -2.84
C SER A 287 11.99 -4.59 -1.36
N CYS A 288 10.81 -4.17 -0.91
CA CYS A 288 10.30 -4.39 0.44
C CYS A 288 10.14 -5.89 0.74
N PHE A 289 9.58 -6.66 -0.21
CA PHE A 289 9.45 -8.10 -0.10
C PHE A 289 10.80 -8.81 -0.01
N LEU A 290 11.74 -8.48 -0.91
CA LEU A 290 13.09 -9.05 -0.89
C LEU A 290 13.84 -8.69 0.39
N GLU A 291 13.73 -7.46 0.88
CA GLU A 291 14.34 -7.02 2.13
C GLU A 291 13.83 -7.84 3.34
N THR A 292 12.52 -8.09 3.38
CA THR A 292 11.90 -8.90 4.43
C THR A 292 12.43 -10.33 4.43
N GLY A 293 12.51 -10.97 3.26
CA GLY A 293 13.11 -12.31 3.15
C GLY A 293 14.60 -12.34 3.46
N LEU A 294 15.33 -11.30 3.07
CA LEU A 294 16.74 -11.13 3.39
C LEU A 294 17.00 -10.95 4.88
N ASN A 295 16.13 -10.24 5.62
CA ASN A 295 16.18 -10.17 7.09
C ASN A 295 15.95 -11.57 7.68
N ALA A 296 14.90 -12.27 7.25
CA ALA A 296 14.59 -13.61 7.75
C ALA A 296 15.72 -14.64 7.49
N LEU A 297 16.34 -14.62 6.31
CA LEU A 297 17.47 -15.49 5.98
C LEU A 297 18.71 -15.21 6.84
N VAL A 298 19.03 -13.93 7.07
CA VAL A 298 20.18 -13.55 7.90
C VAL A 298 19.93 -13.92 9.36
N GLU A 299 18.73 -13.68 9.88
CA GLU A 299 18.30 -14.14 11.21
C GLU A 299 18.46 -15.66 11.33
N SER A 300 17.89 -16.43 10.40
CA SER A 300 17.95 -17.90 10.37
C SER A 300 19.40 -18.42 10.40
N LEU A 301 20.30 -17.82 9.62
CA LEU A 301 21.72 -18.17 9.58
C LEU A 301 22.50 -17.78 10.85
N ALA A 302 22.09 -16.71 11.54
CA ALA A 302 22.69 -16.31 12.81
C ALA A 302 22.31 -17.29 13.93
N PHE A 303 21.01 -17.64 14.04
CA PHE A 303 20.53 -18.58 15.06
C PHE A 303 20.95 -20.04 14.78
N GLY A 304 21.05 -20.44 13.51
CA GLY A 304 21.56 -21.77 13.13
C GLY A 304 23.01 -22.02 13.54
N SER A 305 23.80 -20.96 13.79
CA SER A 305 25.16 -21.07 14.32
C SER A 305 25.21 -21.30 15.84
N GLU A 306 24.12 -21.06 16.58
CA GLU A 306 24.05 -21.24 18.04
C GLU A 306 23.31 -22.53 18.46
N LEU A 307 22.53 -23.13 17.55
CA LEU A 307 21.64 -24.24 17.85
C LEU A 307 21.79 -25.42 16.85
N GLU A 308 23.00 -25.97 16.69
CA GLU A 308 23.23 -27.23 15.95
C GLU A 308 22.55 -28.48 16.59
N GLY A 309 21.66 -28.30 17.57
CA GLY A 309 21.15 -29.40 18.39
C GLY A 309 19.69 -29.80 18.17
N ILE A 310 18.74 -28.87 18.08
CA ILE A 310 17.32 -29.23 18.26
C ILE A 310 16.43 -28.24 17.51
N VAL A 311 15.68 -28.76 16.53
CA VAL A 311 14.44 -28.28 15.89
C VAL A 311 14.59 -28.32 14.37
N GLY A 312 13.86 -29.27 13.78
CA GLY A 312 13.78 -29.47 12.34
C GLY A 312 13.21 -28.25 11.62
N ILE A 313 13.69 -28.07 10.40
CA ILE A 313 13.21 -27.14 9.38
C ILE A 313 11.68 -27.21 9.35
N SER A 314 11.00 -26.15 9.81
CA SER A 314 9.57 -26.02 9.61
C SER A 314 9.33 -25.43 8.23
N ASP A 315 8.61 -26.14 7.35
CA ASP A 315 8.12 -25.64 6.05
C ASP A 315 7.21 -24.38 6.15
N SER A 316 7.01 -23.86 7.37
CA SER A 316 6.18 -22.73 7.72
C SER A 316 6.98 -21.50 8.15
N SER A 317 8.20 -21.31 7.64
CA SER A 317 9.05 -20.14 7.96
C SER A 317 9.03 -19.09 6.85
N ILE A 318 9.30 -17.82 7.20
CA ILE A 318 9.33 -16.73 6.20
C ILE A 318 10.39 -16.97 5.13
N ASP A 319 11.57 -17.44 5.51
CA ASP A 319 12.65 -17.71 4.56
C ASP A 319 12.25 -18.79 3.55
N ALA A 320 11.60 -19.87 3.99
CA ALA A 320 11.04 -20.89 3.12
C ALA A 320 10.03 -20.29 2.12
N MET A 321 9.05 -19.52 2.62
CA MET A 321 8.03 -18.87 1.80
C MET A 321 8.67 -17.95 0.75
N VAL A 322 9.59 -17.07 1.17
CA VAL A 322 10.21 -16.12 0.23
C VAL A 322 11.08 -16.82 -0.80
N ILE A 323 11.85 -17.84 -0.41
CA ILE A 323 12.64 -18.64 -1.36
C ILE A 323 11.74 -19.30 -2.39
N GLN A 324 10.61 -19.87 -1.98
CA GLN A 324 9.65 -20.48 -2.89
C GLN A 324 9.10 -19.44 -3.88
N VAL A 325 8.62 -18.30 -3.39
CA VAL A 325 8.12 -17.19 -4.24
C VAL A 325 9.17 -16.74 -5.26
N ILE A 326 10.42 -16.55 -4.83
CA ILE A 326 11.50 -16.12 -5.71
C ILE A 326 11.89 -17.22 -6.70
N SER A 327 11.91 -18.48 -6.28
CA SER A 327 12.25 -19.60 -7.18
C SER A 327 11.27 -19.71 -8.35
N HIS A 328 9.97 -19.42 -8.12
CA HIS A 328 8.94 -19.42 -9.16
C HIS A 328 8.90 -18.13 -9.99
N SER A 329 9.24 -16.99 -9.39
CA SER A 329 9.03 -15.66 -10.01
C SER A 329 10.32 -14.98 -10.48
N GLY A 330 11.49 -15.55 -10.17
CA GLY A 330 12.80 -14.94 -10.40
C GLY A 330 13.12 -14.69 -11.88
N ASP A 331 12.75 -15.62 -12.75
CA ASP A 331 12.90 -15.45 -14.21
C ASP A 331 12.11 -14.24 -14.71
N GLY A 332 10.82 -14.17 -14.35
CA GLY A 332 9.94 -13.06 -14.68
C GLY A 332 10.43 -11.73 -14.10
N LEU A 333 10.96 -11.72 -12.87
CA LEU A 333 11.56 -10.54 -12.27
C LEU A 333 12.75 -10.03 -13.09
N VAL A 334 13.74 -10.89 -13.36
CA VAL A 334 14.95 -10.48 -14.09
C VAL A 334 14.61 -10.02 -15.50
N SER A 335 13.75 -10.76 -16.21
CA SER A 335 13.27 -10.39 -17.55
C SER A 335 12.58 -9.02 -17.56
N ASN A 336 11.61 -8.78 -16.67
CA ASN A 336 10.91 -7.50 -16.61
C ASN A 336 11.82 -6.33 -16.18
N LEU A 337 12.84 -6.56 -15.34
CA LEU A 337 13.84 -5.54 -15.04
C LEU A 337 14.67 -5.16 -16.28
N MET A 338 15.01 -6.13 -17.14
CA MET A 338 15.67 -5.85 -18.42
C MET A 338 14.77 -5.01 -19.32
N TYR A 339 13.50 -5.37 -19.48
CA TYR A 339 12.54 -4.56 -20.25
C TYR A 339 12.34 -3.16 -19.66
N ALA A 340 12.29 -3.03 -18.34
CA ALA A 340 12.18 -1.73 -17.68
C ALA A 340 13.39 -0.81 -17.97
N LEU A 341 14.59 -1.39 -18.12
CA LEU A 341 15.82 -0.68 -18.47
C LEU A 341 15.94 -0.37 -19.97
N LEU A 342 15.12 -0.99 -20.81
CA LEU A 342 15.00 -0.70 -22.24
C LEU A 342 13.81 0.24 -22.54
N GLY A 343 12.93 0.49 -21.57
CA GLY A 343 11.69 1.25 -21.75
C GLY A 343 11.84 2.78 -21.67
N VAL A 344 10.74 3.47 -21.99
CA VAL A 344 10.62 4.93 -21.90
C VAL A 344 10.76 5.34 -20.42
N SER A 345 11.80 6.11 -20.09
CA SER A 345 12.21 6.47 -18.72
C SER A 345 13.10 5.46 -17.97
N ALA A 346 13.81 4.57 -18.67
CA ALA A 346 14.80 3.64 -18.08
C ALA A 346 15.71 4.27 -17.01
N MET A 347 16.18 5.50 -17.24
CA MET A 347 17.07 6.21 -16.31
C MET A 347 16.47 6.46 -14.92
N SER A 348 15.15 6.63 -14.83
CA SER A 348 14.47 6.75 -13.55
C SER A 348 14.45 5.43 -12.76
N ARG A 349 14.64 4.29 -13.44
CA ARG A 349 14.53 2.93 -12.92
C ARG A 349 15.88 2.30 -12.59
N VAL A 350 16.97 2.84 -13.11
CA VAL A 350 18.35 2.34 -12.91
C VAL A 350 18.66 2.05 -11.43
N HIS A 351 18.35 2.98 -10.54
CA HIS A 351 18.69 2.80 -9.13
C HIS A 351 17.93 1.64 -8.48
N LYS A 352 16.60 1.60 -8.65
CA LYS A 352 15.76 0.55 -8.08
C LYS A 352 16.03 -0.81 -8.72
N SER A 353 16.29 -0.86 -10.03
CA SER A 353 16.67 -2.09 -10.73
C SER A 353 17.99 -2.65 -10.19
N ALA A 354 19.01 -1.81 -10.02
CA ALA A 354 20.26 -2.24 -9.41
C ALA A 354 20.06 -2.73 -7.96
N THR A 355 19.20 -2.07 -7.17
CA THR A 355 18.87 -2.49 -5.80
C THR A 355 18.22 -3.87 -5.78
N LEU A 356 17.20 -4.10 -6.62
CA LEU A 356 16.52 -5.38 -6.72
C LEU A 356 17.47 -6.50 -7.16
N LEU A 357 18.31 -6.24 -8.15
CA LEU A 357 19.32 -7.20 -8.61
C LEU A 357 20.36 -7.51 -7.52
N GLN A 358 20.81 -6.52 -6.74
CA GLN A 358 21.70 -6.73 -5.59
C GLN A 358 21.03 -7.55 -4.49
N GLN A 359 19.77 -7.25 -4.16
CA GLN A 359 19.00 -8.00 -3.16
C GLN A 359 18.81 -9.46 -3.60
N LEU A 360 18.42 -9.69 -4.86
CA LEU A 360 18.26 -11.03 -5.43
C LEU A 360 19.57 -11.83 -5.41
N ALA A 361 20.68 -11.19 -5.80
CA ALA A 361 22.00 -11.81 -5.76
C ALA A 361 22.45 -12.14 -4.33
N ALA A 362 22.14 -11.29 -3.35
CA ALA A 362 22.39 -11.56 -1.94
C ALA A 362 21.58 -12.77 -1.43
N MET A 363 20.32 -12.91 -1.84
CA MET A 363 19.49 -14.06 -1.48
C MET A 363 20.04 -15.36 -2.06
N CYS A 364 20.44 -15.36 -3.34
CA CYS A 364 21.11 -16.50 -3.96
C CYS A 364 22.39 -16.87 -3.19
N SER A 365 23.21 -15.87 -2.84
CA SER A 365 24.45 -16.08 -2.10
C SER A 365 24.26 -16.65 -0.69
N LEU A 366 23.19 -16.27 0.02
CA LEU A 366 22.88 -16.79 1.34
C LEU A 366 22.31 -18.22 1.26
N SER A 367 21.49 -18.49 0.24
CA SER A 367 20.85 -19.79 0.02
C SER A 367 21.85 -20.89 -0.35
N GLU A 368 22.99 -20.55 -0.97
CA GLU A 368 24.11 -21.49 -1.21
C GLU A 368 24.64 -22.17 0.05
N ARG A 369 24.44 -21.54 1.22
CA ARG A 369 24.94 -22.02 2.52
C ARG A 369 23.91 -22.84 3.29
N THR A 370 22.74 -23.07 2.71
CA THR A 370 21.62 -23.76 3.36
C THR A 370 21.09 -24.89 2.48
N THR A 371 20.13 -25.65 2.99
CA THR A 371 19.38 -26.65 2.23
C THR A 371 18.59 -26.03 1.08
N TRP A 372 18.37 -24.71 1.11
CA TRP A 372 17.65 -23.96 0.09
C TRP A 372 18.40 -23.82 -1.24
N LYS A 373 19.70 -24.15 -1.29
CA LYS A 373 20.49 -24.20 -2.53
C LYS A 373 19.80 -24.96 -3.67
N ALA A 374 19.03 -26.00 -3.35
CA ALA A 374 18.29 -26.78 -4.35
C ALA A 374 17.19 -25.98 -5.07
N HIS A 375 16.68 -24.91 -4.45
CA HIS A 375 15.57 -24.09 -4.94
C HIS A 375 16.03 -22.71 -5.43
N LEU A 376 17.02 -22.10 -4.75
CA LEU A 376 17.55 -20.79 -5.08
C LEU A 376 19.07 -20.77 -4.91
N CYS A 377 19.81 -20.56 -6.00
CA CYS A 377 21.27 -20.56 -6.00
C CYS A 377 21.84 -19.65 -7.09
N TRP A 378 23.17 -19.57 -7.19
CA TRP A 378 23.82 -18.79 -8.25
C TRP A 378 23.47 -19.29 -9.66
N ASP A 379 23.29 -20.59 -9.83
CA ASP A 379 22.92 -21.18 -11.11
C ASP A 379 21.51 -20.73 -11.54
N SER A 380 20.58 -20.56 -10.58
CA SER A 380 19.26 -19.99 -10.84
C SER A 380 19.37 -18.58 -11.42
N LEU A 381 20.12 -17.70 -10.74
CA LEU A 381 20.30 -16.31 -11.18
C LEU A 381 21.03 -16.21 -12.52
N HIS A 382 22.04 -17.04 -12.74
CA HIS A 382 22.74 -17.13 -14.01
C HIS A 382 21.79 -17.58 -15.14
N GLY A 383 20.99 -18.61 -14.88
CA GLY A 383 19.97 -19.11 -15.81
C GLY A 383 18.94 -18.03 -16.19
N TRP A 384 18.39 -17.33 -15.21
CA TRP A 384 17.42 -16.25 -15.43
C TRP A 384 18.01 -15.07 -16.21
N LEU A 385 19.23 -14.64 -15.88
CA LEU A 385 19.89 -13.56 -16.63
C LEU A 385 20.16 -13.97 -18.08
N HIS A 386 20.65 -15.19 -18.29
CA HIS A 386 20.89 -15.72 -19.62
C HIS A 386 19.58 -15.83 -20.41
N ALA A 387 18.52 -16.37 -19.83
CA ALA A 387 17.20 -16.48 -20.45
C ALA A 387 16.62 -15.10 -20.79
N ALA A 388 16.68 -14.14 -19.86
CA ALA A 388 16.21 -12.78 -20.08
C ALA A 388 16.88 -12.14 -21.31
N ILE A 389 18.21 -12.26 -21.44
CA ILE A 389 18.96 -11.67 -22.56
C ILE A 389 18.67 -12.39 -23.88
N GLN A 390 18.59 -13.73 -23.87
CA GLN A 390 18.30 -14.51 -25.08
C GLN A 390 16.87 -14.29 -25.61
N ASN A 391 15.93 -14.02 -24.71
CA ASN A 391 14.53 -13.76 -25.07
C ASN A 391 14.26 -12.32 -25.51
N LEU A 392 15.23 -11.40 -25.37
CA LEU A 392 15.10 -10.06 -25.92
C LEU A 392 15.10 -10.11 -27.45
N PRO A 393 14.20 -9.39 -28.14
CA PRO A 393 14.29 -9.24 -29.58
C PRO A 393 15.66 -8.71 -30.01
N ALA A 394 16.20 -9.28 -31.10
CA ALA A 394 17.56 -9.00 -31.56
C ALA A 394 17.84 -7.51 -31.84
N GLU A 395 16.79 -6.73 -32.07
CA GLU A 395 16.82 -5.28 -32.31
C GLU A 395 17.15 -4.47 -31.05
N TYR A 396 16.96 -5.02 -29.86
CA TYR A 396 17.23 -4.33 -28.60
C TYR A 396 18.69 -4.39 -28.16
N LEU A 397 19.49 -5.34 -28.68
CA LEU A 397 20.87 -5.54 -28.24
C LEU A 397 21.86 -5.24 -29.37
N LYS A 398 23.04 -4.74 -29.00
CA LYS A 398 24.13 -4.50 -29.95
C LYS A 398 24.84 -5.82 -30.28
N GLN A 399 25.49 -5.86 -31.44
CA GLN A 399 26.28 -7.03 -31.85
C GLN A 399 27.38 -7.34 -30.82
N GLY A 400 27.45 -8.59 -30.34
CA GLY A 400 28.41 -9.03 -29.32
C GLY A 400 28.01 -8.73 -27.87
N GLU A 401 26.87 -8.06 -27.65
CA GLU A 401 26.38 -7.74 -26.30
C GLU A 401 25.81 -8.97 -25.59
N VAL A 402 25.14 -9.86 -26.32
CA VAL A 402 24.57 -11.11 -25.78
C VAL A 402 25.65 -11.97 -25.09
N GLU A 403 26.81 -12.12 -25.73
CA GLU A 403 27.91 -12.96 -25.24
C GLU A 403 28.69 -12.32 -24.09
N SER A 404 28.71 -10.98 -24.01
CA SER A 404 29.52 -10.24 -23.04
C SER A 404 28.76 -9.77 -21.80
N LEU A 405 27.44 -9.61 -21.88
CA LEU A 405 26.63 -9.01 -20.81
C LEU A 405 26.48 -9.96 -19.62
N VAL A 406 26.12 -11.24 -19.83
CA VAL A 406 25.94 -12.22 -18.74
C VAL A 406 27.20 -12.37 -17.88
N PRO A 407 28.39 -12.67 -18.44
CA PRO A 407 29.58 -12.90 -17.62
C PRO A 407 30.00 -11.65 -16.83
N LEU A 408 29.82 -10.48 -17.42
CA LEU A 408 30.17 -9.20 -16.80
C LEU A 408 29.21 -8.84 -15.65
N TRP A 409 27.90 -9.01 -15.86
CA TRP A 409 26.89 -8.72 -14.86
C TRP A 409 26.95 -9.70 -13.69
N ILE A 410 27.14 -11.00 -13.93
CA ILE A 410 27.25 -12.00 -12.85
C ILE A 410 28.42 -11.68 -11.92
N LYS A 411 29.58 -11.28 -12.47
CA LYS A 411 30.73 -10.85 -11.66
C LYS A 411 30.41 -9.61 -10.82
N ALA A 412 29.70 -8.64 -11.38
CA ALA A 412 29.29 -7.44 -10.65
C ALA A 412 28.25 -7.73 -9.57
N LEU A 413 27.29 -8.63 -9.85
CA LEU A 413 26.27 -9.09 -8.92
C LEU A 413 26.90 -9.83 -7.73
N ALA A 414 27.87 -10.71 -7.96
CA ALA A 414 28.62 -11.38 -6.89
C ALA A 414 29.31 -10.38 -5.95
N ALA A 415 30.00 -9.38 -6.51
CA ALA A 415 30.64 -8.34 -5.72
C ALA A 415 29.62 -7.47 -4.95
N ALA A 416 28.52 -7.09 -5.61
CA ALA A 416 27.46 -6.30 -5.00
C ALA A 416 26.71 -7.05 -3.88
N ALA A 417 26.48 -8.35 -4.05
CA ALA A 417 25.88 -9.22 -3.04
C ALA A 417 26.77 -9.32 -1.80
N SER A 418 28.07 -9.55 -1.99
CA SER A 418 29.04 -9.61 -0.89
C SER A 418 29.07 -8.32 -0.08
N ASP A 419 29.21 -7.17 -0.75
CA ASP A 419 29.19 -5.85 -0.09
C ASP A 419 27.92 -5.63 0.75
N TYR A 420 26.79 -6.07 0.22
CA TYR A 420 25.48 -5.86 0.84
C TYR A 420 25.25 -6.81 2.02
N ILE A 421 25.68 -8.07 1.93
CA ILE A 421 25.63 -8.98 3.09
C ILE A 421 26.58 -8.52 4.19
N GLU A 422 27.76 -8.03 3.84
CA GLU A 422 28.75 -7.52 4.81
C GLU A 422 28.26 -6.27 5.54
N SER A 423 27.65 -5.32 4.83
CA SER A 423 27.09 -4.12 5.47
C SER A 423 25.99 -4.47 6.48
N ARG A 424 25.22 -5.52 6.23
CA ARG A 424 24.16 -6.02 7.12
C ARG A 424 24.69 -6.73 8.37
N ARG A 425 25.87 -7.34 8.29
CA ARG A 425 26.54 -7.95 9.46
C ARG A 425 27.16 -6.91 10.40
N ASN A 426 27.57 -5.76 9.87
CA ASN A 426 28.31 -4.75 10.61
C ASN A 426 27.42 -3.65 11.23
N VAL A 427 26.16 -3.53 10.79
CA VAL A 427 25.21 -2.54 11.33
C VAL A 427 24.39 -3.17 12.45
N GLY A 428 24.73 -2.85 13.68
CA GLY A 428 23.89 -3.12 14.85
C GLY A 428 22.60 -2.28 14.80
N GLY A 429 21.53 -2.86 14.27
CA GLY A 429 20.15 -2.51 14.62
C GLY A 429 19.53 -1.23 14.04
N THR A 430 20.18 -0.50 13.11
CA THR A 430 19.55 0.65 12.42
C THR A 430 19.17 0.31 10.98
N SER A 431 17.94 0.66 10.59
CA SER A 431 17.23 0.23 9.38
C SER A 431 17.74 0.79 8.04
N ASP A 432 18.84 1.54 8.03
CA ASP A 432 19.44 2.09 6.81
C ASP A 432 20.55 1.18 6.30
N TYR A 433 20.15 0.02 5.76
CA TYR A 433 21.06 -0.83 5.03
C TYR A 433 21.52 -0.11 3.76
N GLY A 434 22.82 0.13 3.67
CA GLY A 434 23.42 0.89 2.60
C GLY A 434 23.36 0.20 1.24
N HIS A 435 22.21 0.25 0.56
CA HIS A 435 22.11 -0.16 -0.84
C HIS A 435 23.14 0.60 -1.67
N MET A 436 23.86 -0.10 -2.54
CA MET A 436 24.86 0.51 -3.43
C MET A 436 26.02 1.27 -2.73
N GLN A 437 26.24 1.11 -1.42
CA GLN A 437 27.31 1.82 -0.69
C GLN A 437 28.70 1.18 -0.85
N GLY A 438 28.76 -0.11 -1.17
CA GLY A 438 30.01 -0.82 -1.43
C GLY A 438 30.58 -0.60 -2.84
N LYS A 439 31.83 -1.03 -3.07
CA LYS A 439 32.51 -0.90 -4.37
C LYS A 439 31.80 -1.72 -5.45
N GLY A 440 31.44 -2.96 -5.16
CA GLY A 440 30.64 -3.84 -6.01
C GLY A 440 29.26 -3.27 -6.29
N GLY A 441 28.56 -2.74 -5.28
CA GLY A 441 27.28 -2.06 -5.47
C GLY A 441 27.37 -0.88 -6.45
N ARG A 442 28.37 0.00 -6.28
CA ARG A 442 28.62 1.11 -7.22
C ARG A 442 28.94 0.63 -8.65
N VAL A 443 29.68 -0.47 -8.78
CA VAL A 443 29.99 -1.07 -10.10
C VAL A 443 28.71 -1.60 -10.75
N LEU A 444 27.88 -2.35 -10.03
CA LEU A 444 26.60 -2.85 -10.54
C LEU A 444 25.71 -1.70 -11.02
N LYS A 445 25.53 -0.65 -10.19
CA LYS A 445 24.72 0.52 -10.58
C LYS A 445 25.26 1.23 -11.82
N ARG A 446 26.59 1.29 -11.98
CA ARG A 446 27.21 1.87 -13.17
C ARG A 446 26.90 1.03 -14.41
N LEU A 447 27.03 -0.29 -14.34
CA LEU A 447 26.74 -1.19 -15.47
C LEU A 447 25.27 -1.16 -15.88
N VAL A 448 24.36 -1.18 -14.91
CA VAL A 448 22.91 -1.02 -15.16
C VAL A 448 22.62 0.33 -15.83
N ARG A 449 23.30 1.39 -15.40
CA ARG A 449 23.19 2.71 -16.04
C ARG A 449 23.74 2.70 -17.46
N GLU A 450 24.94 2.18 -17.68
CA GLU A 450 25.59 2.11 -18.99
C GLU A 450 24.74 1.33 -19.99
N PHE A 451 24.10 0.24 -19.55
CA PHE A 451 23.12 -0.50 -20.34
C PHE A 451 21.91 0.36 -20.71
N ALA A 452 21.25 0.98 -19.72
CA ALA A 452 20.09 1.84 -19.96
C ALA A 452 20.41 3.05 -20.87
N ASP A 453 21.52 3.74 -20.63
CA ASP A 453 21.98 4.87 -21.44
C ASP A 453 22.38 4.43 -22.85
N GLY A 454 23.01 3.25 -22.97
CA GLY A 454 23.46 2.68 -24.24
C GLY A 454 22.32 2.35 -25.21
N HIS A 455 21.12 2.09 -24.69
CA HIS A 455 19.92 1.70 -25.44
C HIS A 455 18.86 2.80 -25.54
N ARG A 456 19.10 3.96 -24.91
CA ARG A 456 18.18 5.11 -24.91
C ARG A 456 17.99 5.77 -26.29
N ASN A 457 18.94 5.59 -27.20
CA ASN A 457 19.00 6.28 -28.51
C ASN A 457 18.87 5.33 -29.70
N SER A 458 18.45 4.08 -29.50
CA SER A 458 18.18 3.15 -30.59
C SER A 458 16.94 3.64 -31.38
N PRO A 459 17.06 4.06 -32.64
CA PRO A 459 16.03 4.85 -33.34
C PRO A 459 14.84 4.02 -33.88
N ASN A 460 14.42 2.94 -33.21
CA ASN A 460 13.54 1.93 -33.82
C ASN A 460 12.28 1.53 -33.03
N PHE A 461 11.70 2.39 -32.20
CA PHE A 461 10.37 2.12 -31.62
C PHE A 461 9.50 3.38 -31.57
N THR A 462 8.95 3.76 -32.73
CA THR A 462 7.68 4.51 -32.84
C THR A 462 6.59 3.57 -33.30
#